data_AF-A0A538JUC5-F1
#
_entry.id   AF-A0A538JUC5-F1
#
_cell.length_a   1.000
_cell.length_b   1.000
_cell.length_c   1.000
_cell.angle_alpha   90.00
_cell.angle_beta   90.00
_cell.angle_gamma   90.00
#
_symmetry.space_group_name_H-M   'P 1'
#
loop_
_entity.id
_entity.type
_entity.pdbx_description
1 polymer ?
#
loop_
_entity_poly.entity_id
_entity_poly.type
_entity_poly.pdbx_seq_one_letter_code
_entity_poly.pdbx_strand_id
1 'polypeptide(L)'
;MNRLEPILVRIALVSVVVLLGAPVAPAGASVSVDGAGSTWSQIAVDQWRADVARQGLSINYQGLGSSTGRTFYISAQSDFAVSEIPFQPASHDRNGNLLYDEVARAAARPYAYMPIVAGGTSFMYHLEVNGRRISDLKLSGPTLAKIFTGGITFWDDPAVTADDGRVFPHLAVTPVVRSDGSGTSAQFTAYMAHVTPDIWNPFCANATHLPSPCPPTSLYPYFGNSRAQQGSDGVANYVAAPYNNGSITYVEYGYALQRSFPVVSVLNQAGYYVQPTAQAVSIALTAARINPDRTQVLDGVYTNPDPRAYPVSSYSYMIVPTGTQAPFSTDKGDVLGRFILYFLCAGQQKAVQLGYSPLPKNLVQFGFDAERLIPGAPAPPPIDQCANPTITGSFITGNAPLPPASAKKGATAAARAALAAAAAKAGSGAQGAGAAAATDQTVDSSTDPTGVAGSATALAAVPATIANGRDQVATGLYVAAGLAVLVVIFGPPALGAYLRREQHEE
;
A
#
# COMPACT_ATOMS: atom_id res chain seq x y z
N MET A 1 25.49 73.13 25.61
CA MET A 1 24.12 73.14 26.18
C MET A 1 23.34 72.06 25.43
N ASN A 2 22.88 70.92 25.93
CA ASN A 2 22.83 70.28 27.25
C ASN A 2 22.93 68.74 27.07
N ARG A 3 23.78 68.11 27.91
CA ARG A 3 23.78 66.77 28.57
C ARG A 3 22.79 65.70 28.07
N LEU A 4 23.16 64.42 27.95
CA LEU A 4 23.34 63.50 29.09
C LEU A 4 24.08 62.19 28.73
N GLU A 5 24.75 61.67 29.75
CA GLU A 5 25.56 60.45 29.88
C GLU A 5 24.75 59.13 30.01
N PRO A 6 25.41 57.95 29.97
CA PRO A 6 24.78 56.63 29.85
C PRO A 6 24.36 56.05 31.21
N ILE A 7 23.27 55.25 31.24
CA ILE A 7 22.82 54.53 32.44
C ILE A 7 22.90 53.01 32.22
N LEU A 8 23.79 52.42 33.03
CA LEU A 8 23.91 51.00 33.35
C LEU A 8 22.60 50.40 33.87
N VAL A 9 22.19 49.23 33.36
CA VAL A 9 21.28 48.33 34.09
C VAL A 9 21.92 46.95 34.26
N ARG A 10 22.26 46.75 35.53
CA ARG A 10 22.77 45.60 36.29
C ARG A 10 22.34 44.20 35.81
N ILE A 11 23.37 43.38 35.57
CA ILE A 11 23.34 41.92 35.54
C ILE A 11 23.16 41.41 36.98
N ALA A 12 22.07 40.69 37.25
CA ALA A 12 21.93 39.89 38.47
C ALA A 12 22.33 38.44 38.15
N LEU A 13 23.53 38.04 38.58
CA LEU A 13 23.95 36.64 38.60
C LEU A 13 23.24 35.94 39.76
N VAL A 14 22.21 35.14 39.46
CA VAL A 14 21.69 34.13 40.38
C VAL A 14 22.41 32.82 40.06
N SER A 15 23.42 32.51 40.87
CA SER A 15 24.10 31.20 40.83
C SER A 15 23.20 30.15 41.48
N VAL A 16 22.34 29.50 40.68
CA VAL A 16 21.70 28.25 41.10
C VAL A 16 22.74 27.14 40.95
N VAL A 17 23.28 26.67 42.07
CA VAL A 17 24.01 25.40 42.13
C VAL A 17 22.97 24.29 41.93
N VAL A 18 22.76 23.90 40.68
CA VAL A 18 22.08 22.63 40.37
C VAL A 18 23.07 21.54 40.76
N LEU A 19 22.81 20.81 41.85
CA LEU A 19 23.43 19.52 42.06
C LEU A 19 23.10 18.68 40.82
N LEU A 20 24.10 18.47 39.97
CA LEU A 20 24.07 17.46 38.91
C LEU A 20 23.98 16.10 39.60
N GLY A 21 22.76 15.68 39.93
CA GLY A 21 22.48 14.25 40.05
C GLY A 21 22.96 13.60 38.76
N ALA A 22 23.86 12.62 38.86
CA ALA A 22 24.29 11.85 37.71
C ALA A 22 23.05 11.45 36.89
N PRO A 23 23.07 11.59 35.56
CA PRO A 23 21.94 11.15 34.76
C PRO A 23 21.72 9.67 35.06
N VAL A 24 20.63 9.37 35.77
CA VAL A 24 20.10 8.01 35.80
C VAL A 24 19.70 7.76 34.36
N ALA A 25 20.53 7.00 33.63
CA ALA A 25 20.20 6.55 32.30
C ALA A 25 18.81 5.88 32.41
N PRO A 26 17.78 6.33 31.66
CA PRO A 26 16.51 5.66 31.69
C PRO A 26 16.75 4.19 31.34
N ALA A 27 16.38 3.30 32.25
CA ALA A 27 16.44 1.87 32.02
C ALA A 27 15.61 1.54 30.77
N GLY A 28 16.31 1.10 29.72
CA GLY A 28 15.73 0.46 28.52
C GLY A 28 14.93 1.37 27.59
N ALA A 29 15.60 2.25 26.83
CA ALA A 29 14.98 2.73 25.59
C ALA A 29 14.78 1.52 24.66
N SER A 30 13.53 1.21 24.30
CA SER A 30 13.23 0.13 23.35
C SER A 30 13.97 0.38 22.04
N VAL A 31 14.73 -0.61 21.56
CA VAL A 31 15.40 -0.53 20.27
C VAL A 31 14.35 -0.35 19.19
N SER A 32 14.39 0.79 18.51
CA SER A 32 13.48 1.12 17.42
C SER A 32 14.14 0.87 16.08
N VAL A 33 13.37 0.36 15.13
CA VAL A 33 13.80 0.16 13.74
C VAL A 33 12.97 1.06 12.85
N ASP A 34 13.65 1.90 12.06
CA ASP A 34 13.03 2.91 11.21
C ASP A 34 13.04 2.49 9.75
N GLY A 35 11.86 2.42 9.13
CA GLY A 35 11.69 2.10 7.72
C GLY A 35 10.98 3.20 6.93
N ALA A 36 11.18 3.19 5.61
CA ALA A 36 10.46 4.09 4.71
C ALA A 36 10.22 3.44 3.33
N GLY A 37 9.26 3.99 2.58
CA GLY A 37 9.15 3.73 1.15
C GLY A 37 7.72 3.55 0.67
N SER A 38 7.46 2.38 0.07
CA SER A 38 6.24 2.05 -0.65
C SER A 38 4.94 2.36 0.10
N THR A 39 4.15 3.25 -0.49
CA THR A 39 2.73 3.38 -0.15
C THR A 39 1.89 2.20 -0.67
N TRP A 40 2.39 1.40 -1.62
CA TRP A 40 1.70 0.20 -2.10
C TRP A 40 1.63 -0.88 -1.01
N SER A 41 2.69 -1.08 -0.23
CA SER A 41 2.73 -2.05 0.88
C SER A 41 2.26 -1.50 2.21
N GLN A 42 2.01 -0.18 2.29
CA GLN A 42 1.84 0.52 3.56
C GLN A 42 0.68 -0.01 4.40
N ILE A 43 -0.48 -0.37 3.79
CA ILE A 43 -1.63 -0.90 4.54
C ILE A 43 -1.24 -2.17 5.32
N ALA A 44 -0.50 -3.09 4.68
CA ALA A 44 0.00 -4.31 5.33
C ALA A 44 1.06 -4.01 6.40
N VAL A 45 2.04 -3.17 6.07
CA VAL A 45 3.11 -2.78 7.01
C VAL A 45 2.54 -2.10 8.25
N ASP A 46 1.55 -1.22 8.08
CA ASP A 46 0.86 -0.52 9.16
C ASP A 46 0.10 -1.48 10.07
N GLN A 47 -0.60 -2.46 9.49
CA GLN A 47 -1.27 -3.50 10.26
C GLN A 47 -0.27 -4.33 11.07
N TRP A 48 0.83 -4.76 10.46
CA TRP A 48 1.81 -5.62 11.13
C TRP A 48 2.63 -4.91 12.19
N ARG A 49 3.04 -3.65 11.97
CA ARG A 49 3.72 -2.88 13.02
C ARG A 49 2.82 -2.68 14.23
N ALA A 50 1.53 -2.45 14.03
CA ALA A 50 0.56 -2.37 15.12
C ALA A 50 0.42 -3.71 15.86
N ASP A 51 0.51 -4.84 15.16
CA ASP A 51 0.43 -6.17 15.74
C ASP A 51 1.65 -6.54 16.59
N VAL A 52 2.85 -6.18 16.15
CA VAL A 52 4.09 -6.45 16.91
C VAL A 52 4.37 -5.40 17.99
N ALA A 53 3.83 -4.20 17.88
CA ALA A 53 3.88 -3.20 18.96
C ALA A 53 3.26 -3.73 20.25
N ARG A 54 2.17 -4.49 20.15
CA ARG A 54 1.56 -5.19 21.30
C ARG A 54 2.42 -6.31 21.88
N GLN A 55 3.47 -6.72 21.16
CA GLN A 55 4.47 -7.70 21.57
C GLN A 55 5.79 -7.04 22.01
N GLY A 56 5.80 -5.69 22.11
CA GLY A 56 6.95 -4.91 22.56
C GLY A 56 7.97 -4.56 21.48
N LEU A 57 7.69 -4.81 20.19
CA LEU A 57 8.58 -4.38 19.10
C LEU A 57 8.26 -2.95 18.65
N SER A 58 9.29 -2.13 18.45
CA SER A 58 9.15 -0.76 17.96
C SER A 58 9.57 -0.68 16.49
N ILE A 59 8.58 -0.64 15.59
CA ILE A 59 8.78 -0.50 14.14
C ILE A 59 8.13 0.80 13.67
N ASN A 60 8.95 1.75 13.21
CA ASN A 60 8.49 2.97 12.58
C ASN A 60 8.49 2.80 11.06
N TYR A 61 7.48 3.36 10.40
CA TYR A 61 7.36 3.29 8.95
C TYR A 61 6.80 4.59 8.36
N GLN A 62 7.44 5.07 7.30
CA GLN A 62 7.01 6.25 6.53
C GLN A 62 6.68 5.88 5.09
N GLY A 63 5.40 5.95 4.71
CA GLY A 63 4.96 5.76 3.32
C GLY A 63 5.18 7.01 2.48
N LEU A 64 6.30 7.07 1.76
CA LEU A 64 6.75 8.25 0.98
C LEU A 64 6.94 7.95 -0.52
N GLY A 65 6.64 6.73 -0.95
CA GLY A 65 6.96 6.23 -2.28
C GLY A 65 8.26 5.43 -2.31
N SER A 66 8.28 4.43 -3.19
CA SER A 66 9.32 3.41 -3.28
C SER A 66 10.68 3.98 -3.66
N SER A 67 10.72 5.04 -4.49
CA SER A 67 11.98 5.73 -4.82
C SER A 67 12.54 6.49 -3.63
N THR A 68 11.69 7.16 -2.85
CA THR A 68 12.10 7.86 -1.61
C THR A 68 12.64 6.88 -0.58
N GLY A 69 11.97 5.74 -0.38
CA GLY A 69 12.45 4.70 0.54
C GLY A 69 13.85 4.19 0.18
N ARG A 70 14.10 3.92 -1.10
CA ARG A 70 15.43 3.53 -1.60
C ARG A 70 16.47 4.61 -1.35
N THR A 71 16.14 5.88 -1.59
CA THR A 71 17.03 7.00 -1.29
C THR A 71 17.32 7.15 0.20
N PHE A 72 16.32 6.94 1.07
CA PHE A 72 16.50 7.00 2.53
C PHE A 72 17.40 5.86 3.03
N TYR A 73 17.28 4.67 2.45
CA TYR A 73 18.22 3.59 2.70
C TYR A 73 19.63 3.95 2.20
N ILE A 74 19.79 4.42 0.95
CA ILE A 74 21.13 4.79 0.46
C ILE A 74 21.81 5.85 1.35
N SER A 75 21.04 6.82 1.84
CA SER A 75 21.54 7.98 2.61
C SER A 75 21.58 7.78 4.13
N ALA A 76 21.46 6.55 4.63
CA ALA A 76 21.51 6.24 6.07
C ALA A 76 20.41 6.94 6.91
N GLN A 77 19.26 7.26 6.30
CA GLN A 77 18.11 7.85 6.99
C GLN A 77 17.11 6.80 7.50
N SER A 78 17.20 5.57 7.01
CA SER A 78 16.39 4.44 7.48
C SER A 78 17.22 3.17 7.61
N ASP A 79 16.77 2.28 8.50
CA ASP A 79 17.33 0.95 8.72
C ASP A 79 16.98 0.00 7.59
N PHE A 80 15.75 0.07 7.09
CA PHE A 80 15.26 -0.70 5.95
C PHE A 80 14.45 0.18 4.99
N ALA A 81 14.15 -0.35 3.81
CA ALA A 81 13.20 0.25 2.89
C ALA A 81 12.21 -0.78 2.34
N VAL A 82 11.06 -0.31 1.85
CA VAL A 82 10.09 -1.16 1.12
C VAL A 82 9.87 -0.56 -0.26
N SER A 83 9.92 -1.38 -1.30
CA SER A 83 9.86 -0.95 -2.69
C SER A 83 9.36 -2.05 -3.61
N GLU A 84 8.69 -1.71 -4.71
CA GLU A 84 8.27 -2.66 -5.75
C GLU A 84 9.23 -2.65 -6.95
N ILE A 85 10.22 -1.77 -6.91
CA ILE A 85 11.27 -1.62 -7.92
C ILE A 85 12.63 -1.75 -7.21
N PRO A 86 13.60 -2.57 -7.69
CA PRO A 86 14.91 -2.68 -7.06
C PRO A 86 15.70 -1.36 -7.20
N PHE A 87 16.86 -1.22 -6.58
CA PHE A 87 17.80 -0.14 -6.90
C PHE A 87 18.04 -0.07 -8.41
N GLN A 88 17.99 1.14 -8.97
CA GLN A 88 18.15 1.38 -10.39
C GLN A 88 19.63 1.62 -10.69
N PRO A 89 20.25 0.83 -11.58
CA PRO A 89 21.62 1.09 -12.03
C PRO A 89 21.72 2.41 -12.81
N ALA A 90 20.60 2.92 -13.31
CA ALA A 90 20.48 4.24 -13.91
C ALA A 90 19.15 4.88 -13.49
N SER A 91 19.18 5.66 -12.40
CA SER A 91 18.03 6.43 -11.95
C SER A 91 17.88 7.68 -12.81
N HIS A 92 16.67 7.97 -13.28
CA HIS A 92 16.40 9.12 -14.14
C HIS A 92 15.30 10.01 -13.53
N ASP A 93 15.32 11.30 -13.84
CA ASP A 93 14.17 12.17 -13.59
C ASP A 93 13.02 11.89 -14.59
N ARG A 94 11.90 12.61 -14.45
CA ARG A 94 10.73 12.43 -15.32
C ARG A 94 11.01 12.80 -16.80
N ASN A 95 12.04 13.61 -17.06
CA ASN A 95 12.44 14.02 -18.40
C ASN A 95 13.53 13.10 -18.99
N GLY A 96 13.89 12.02 -18.28
CA GLY A 96 14.91 11.07 -18.70
C GLY A 96 16.35 11.53 -18.48
N ASN A 97 16.59 12.57 -17.69
CA ASN A 97 17.96 12.94 -17.35
C ASN A 97 18.50 11.94 -16.32
N LEU A 98 19.70 11.41 -16.58
CA LEU A 98 20.40 10.54 -15.64
C LEU A 98 20.70 11.32 -14.35
N LEU A 99 20.26 10.78 -13.22
CA LEU A 99 20.50 11.33 -11.88
C LEU A 99 21.75 10.68 -11.26
N TYR A 100 21.72 9.36 -11.07
CA TYR A 100 22.80 8.58 -10.46
C TYR A 100 22.53 7.08 -10.53
N ASP A 101 23.57 6.28 -10.32
CA ASP A 101 23.48 4.84 -10.10
C ASP A 101 23.17 4.54 -8.62
N GLU A 102 21.99 4.01 -8.34
CA GLU A 102 21.57 3.65 -6.99
C GLU A 102 22.24 2.37 -6.48
N VAL A 103 22.59 1.43 -7.37
CA VAL A 103 23.28 0.19 -7.01
C VAL A 103 24.69 0.52 -6.52
N ALA A 104 25.40 1.38 -7.24
CA ALA A 104 26.73 1.85 -6.85
C ALA A 104 26.70 2.62 -5.53
N ARG A 105 25.71 3.49 -5.31
CA ARG A 105 25.56 4.22 -4.04
C ARG A 105 25.18 3.31 -2.87
N ALA A 106 24.33 2.31 -3.12
CA ALA A 106 23.93 1.34 -2.10
C ALA A 106 25.06 0.38 -1.69
N ALA A 107 26.13 0.25 -2.49
CA ALA A 107 27.25 -0.65 -2.19
C ALA A 107 27.95 -0.34 -0.84
N ALA A 108 27.87 0.90 -0.36
CA ALA A 108 28.40 1.29 0.96
C ALA A 108 27.56 0.75 2.14
N ARG A 109 26.33 0.28 1.90
CA ARG A 109 25.42 -0.30 2.88
C ARG A 109 24.89 -1.64 2.35
N PRO A 110 25.63 -2.76 2.56
CA PRO A 110 25.28 -4.06 2.00
C PRO A 110 23.85 -4.45 2.38
N TYR A 111 23.14 -5.02 1.42
CA TYR A 111 21.71 -5.25 1.49
C TYR A 111 21.30 -6.56 0.82
N ALA A 112 20.07 -6.99 1.08
CA ALA A 112 19.38 -8.02 0.31
C ALA A 112 17.94 -7.56 0.03
N TYR A 113 17.39 -8.03 -1.11
CA TYR A 113 15.95 -7.94 -1.35
C TYR A 113 15.26 -9.17 -0.77
N MET A 114 14.05 -8.96 -0.25
CA MET A 114 13.20 -10.05 0.20
C MET A 114 11.71 -9.77 -0.07
N PRO A 115 10.89 -10.78 -0.39
CA PRO A 115 9.45 -10.60 -0.50
C PRO A 115 8.83 -10.18 0.84
N ILE A 116 7.83 -9.30 0.79
CA ILE A 116 7.08 -8.88 1.98
C ILE A 116 5.58 -9.20 1.89
N VAL A 117 4.91 -8.73 0.84
CA VAL A 117 3.47 -8.93 0.61
C VAL A 117 3.19 -9.06 -0.88
N ALA A 118 2.20 -9.88 -1.23
CA ALA A 118 1.69 -10.03 -2.59
C ALA A 118 0.36 -9.28 -2.76
N GLY A 119 0.11 -8.77 -3.96
CA GLY A 119 -1.08 -7.98 -4.23
C GLY A 119 -1.31 -7.75 -5.72
N GLY A 120 -2.51 -7.29 -6.05
CA GLY A 120 -2.88 -6.90 -7.41
C GLY A 120 -2.87 -5.39 -7.54
N THR A 121 -2.07 -4.86 -8.47
CA THR A 121 -2.25 -3.47 -8.90
C THR A 121 -3.57 -3.39 -9.65
N SER A 122 -4.52 -2.72 -9.03
CA SER A 122 -5.92 -2.63 -9.41
C SER A 122 -6.21 -1.27 -10.04
N PHE A 123 -7.26 -1.21 -10.86
CA PHE A 123 -7.67 0.03 -11.50
C PHE A 123 -8.97 0.53 -10.88
N MET A 124 -8.84 1.34 -9.84
CA MET A 124 -9.96 1.97 -9.16
C MET A 124 -10.53 3.09 -10.05
N TYR A 125 -11.86 3.16 -10.16
CA TYR A 125 -12.53 4.14 -11.03
C TYR A 125 -13.80 4.70 -10.39
N HIS A 126 -14.17 5.90 -10.83
CA HIS A 126 -15.45 6.53 -10.51
C HIS A 126 -16.20 6.79 -11.81
N LEU A 127 -17.22 5.97 -12.07
CA LEU A 127 -18.13 6.14 -13.18
C LEU A 127 -19.57 6.07 -12.73
N GLU A 128 -20.31 7.11 -13.03
CA GLU A 128 -21.75 7.20 -12.83
C GLU A 128 -22.45 7.47 -14.15
N VAL A 129 -23.42 6.62 -14.46
CA VAL A 129 -24.29 6.73 -15.63
C VAL A 129 -25.72 6.80 -15.11
N ASN A 130 -26.45 7.85 -15.48
CA ASN A 130 -27.83 8.08 -15.04
C ASN A 130 -28.00 8.02 -13.51
N GLY A 131 -27.05 8.60 -12.77
CA GLY A 131 -27.06 8.62 -11.30
C GLY A 131 -26.78 7.28 -10.63
N ARG A 132 -26.31 6.27 -11.38
CA ARG A 132 -25.90 4.97 -10.83
C ARG A 132 -24.44 4.71 -11.08
N ARG A 133 -23.73 4.31 -10.02
CA ARG A 133 -22.33 3.91 -10.10
C ARG A 133 -22.20 2.59 -10.86
N ILE A 134 -21.31 2.58 -11.86
CA ILE A 134 -20.87 1.37 -12.54
C ILE A 134 -19.90 0.65 -11.60
N SER A 135 -20.09 -0.65 -11.39
CA SER A 135 -19.29 -1.44 -10.45
C SER A 135 -18.66 -2.69 -11.08
N ASP A 136 -18.93 -2.96 -12.35
CA ASP A 136 -18.55 -4.17 -13.07
C ASP A 136 -17.87 -3.85 -14.42
N LEU A 137 -17.12 -2.74 -14.49
CA LEU A 137 -16.34 -2.34 -15.65
C LEU A 137 -15.30 -3.41 -16.01
N LYS A 138 -15.21 -3.73 -17.30
CA LYS A 138 -14.27 -4.70 -17.88
C LYS A 138 -13.39 -4.00 -18.90
N LEU A 139 -12.06 -4.12 -18.77
CA LEU A 139 -11.11 -3.57 -19.75
C LEU A 139 -9.98 -4.57 -20.01
N SER A 140 -9.44 -4.51 -21.22
CA SER A 140 -8.24 -5.25 -21.60
C SER A 140 -6.97 -4.44 -21.33
N GLY A 141 -5.82 -5.13 -21.29
CA GLY A 141 -4.51 -4.49 -21.18
C GLY A 141 -4.28 -3.38 -22.23
N PRO A 142 -4.57 -3.61 -23.53
CA PRO A 142 -4.50 -2.56 -24.56
C PRO A 142 -5.39 -1.35 -24.28
N THR A 143 -6.62 -1.54 -23.80
CA THR A 143 -7.52 -0.42 -23.48
C THR A 143 -7.03 0.36 -22.27
N LEU A 144 -6.57 -0.32 -21.22
CA LEU A 144 -5.93 0.31 -20.07
C LEU A 144 -4.68 1.10 -20.49
N ALA A 145 -3.82 0.51 -21.32
CA ALA A 145 -2.64 1.18 -21.84
C ALA A 145 -3.01 2.47 -22.59
N LYS A 146 -4.00 2.43 -23.49
CA LYS A 146 -4.45 3.62 -24.21
C LYS A 146 -5.05 4.70 -23.30
N ILE A 147 -5.82 4.33 -22.27
CA ILE A 147 -6.30 5.29 -21.26
C ILE A 147 -5.12 5.99 -20.57
N PHE A 148 -4.13 5.21 -20.15
CA PHE A 148 -3.00 5.68 -19.37
C PHE A 148 -1.81 6.21 -20.20
N THR A 149 -1.93 6.24 -21.54
CA THR A 149 -1.04 6.96 -22.47
C THR A 149 -1.75 8.11 -23.20
N GLY A 150 -3.03 8.36 -22.90
CA GLY A 150 -3.83 9.45 -23.47
C GLY A 150 -4.42 9.17 -24.85
N GLY A 151 -4.32 7.94 -25.34
CA GLY A 151 -4.94 7.50 -26.60
C GLY A 151 -6.46 7.30 -26.53
N ILE A 152 -7.02 7.11 -25.33
CA ILE A 152 -8.47 7.11 -25.06
C ILE A 152 -8.78 8.27 -24.12
N THR A 153 -9.58 9.21 -24.60
CA THR A 153 -9.92 10.45 -23.86
C THR A 153 -11.38 10.53 -23.43
N PHE A 154 -12.25 9.65 -23.93
CA PHE A 154 -13.67 9.57 -23.57
C PHE A 154 -14.11 8.11 -23.33
N TRP A 155 -15.08 7.92 -22.43
CA TRP A 155 -15.56 6.59 -22.02
C TRP A 155 -16.41 5.90 -23.09
N ASP A 156 -16.96 6.65 -24.04
CA ASP A 156 -17.70 6.13 -25.20
C ASP A 156 -16.79 5.65 -26.34
N ASP A 157 -15.47 5.59 -26.12
CA ASP A 157 -14.52 5.08 -27.10
C ASP A 157 -14.87 3.64 -27.53
N PRO A 158 -14.78 3.31 -28.84
CA PRO A 158 -15.11 1.98 -29.35
C PRO A 158 -14.33 0.84 -28.67
N ALA A 159 -13.09 1.06 -28.22
CA ALA A 159 -12.30 0.04 -27.52
C ALA A 159 -12.86 -0.27 -26.12
N VAL A 160 -13.34 0.75 -25.40
CA VAL A 160 -14.02 0.56 -24.10
C VAL A 160 -15.32 -0.22 -24.32
N THR A 161 -16.10 0.17 -25.34
CA THR A 161 -17.34 -0.52 -25.71
C THR A 161 -17.08 -1.97 -26.12
N ALA A 162 -15.99 -2.25 -26.85
CA ALA A 162 -15.64 -3.59 -27.28
C ALA A 162 -15.26 -4.52 -26.11
N ASP A 163 -14.61 -3.99 -25.06
CA ASP A 163 -14.25 -4.77 -23.88
C ASP A 163 -15.44 -5.00 -22.95
N ASP A 164 -16.22 -3.95 -22.70
CA ASP A 164 -17.25 -3.97 -21.68
C ASP A 164 -18.61 -4.45 -22.24
N GLY A 165 -18.90 -4.06 -23.48
CA GLY A 165 -20.17 -4.30 -24.19
C GLY A 165 -21.25 -3.27 -23.88
N ARG A 166 -21.00 -2.30 -22.99
CA ARG A 166 -21.88 -1.13 -22.78
C ARG A 166 -21.37 0.05 -23.61
N VAL A 167 -22.31 0.83 -24.15
CA VAL A 167 -22.01 2.16 -24.69
C VAL A 167 -22.13 3.15 -23.55
N PHE A 168 -21.04 3.81 -23.20
CA PHE A 168 -21.04 4.84 -22.16
C PHE A 168 -21.49 6.20 -22.74
N PRO A 169 -21.95 7.14 -21.90
CA PRO A 169 -22.12 8.53 -22.32
C PRO A 169 -20.79 9.15 -22.77
N HIS A 170 -20.86 10.20 -23.57
CA HIS A 170 -19.71 11.02 -23.96
C HIS A 170 -19.15 11.78 -22.74
N LEU A 171 -18.39 11.07 -21.92
CA LEU A 171 -17.82 11.50 -20.65
C LEU A 171 -16.30 11.44 -20.77
N ALA A 172 -15.62 12.54 -20.43
CA ALA A 172 -14.16 12.58 -20.46
C ALA A 172 -13.56 11.56 -19.48
N VAL A 173 -12.55 10.84 -19.95
CA VAL A 173 -11.70 9.98 -19.10
C VAL A 173 -10.69 10.88 -18.42
N THR A 174 -10.58 10.79 -17.10
CA THR A 174 -9.55 11.51 -16.33
C THR A 174 -8.59 10.51 -15.69
N PRO A 175 -7.46 10.19 -16.33
CA PRO A 175 -6.43 9.34 -15.73
C PRO A 175 -5.78 10.06 -14.55
N VAL A 176 -5.73 9.40 -13.39
CA VAL A 176 -5.07 9.91 -12.19
C VAL A 176 -3.82 9.08 -11.95
N VAL A 177 -2.67 9.72 -12.07
CA VAL A 177 -1.34 9.10 -12.00
C VAL A 177 -0.59 9.56 -10.75
N ARG A 178 0.48 8.85 -10.41
CA ARG A 178 1.32 9.18 -9.26
C ARG A 178 2.25 10.34 -9.57
N SER A 179 2.32 11.32 -8.66
CA SER A 179 3.23 12.45 -8.80
C SER A 179 4.64 12.20 -8.25
N ASP A 180 4.76 11.20 -7.38
CA ASP A 180 5.97 10.77 -6.69
C ASP A 180 6.61 9.51 -7.31
N GLY A 181 7.84 9.20 -6.91
CA GLY A 181 8.54 7.98 -7.32
C GLY A 181 7.90 6.73 -6.71
N SER A 182 7.03 6.11 -7.50
CA SER A 182 6.07 5.10 -7.07
C SER A 182 6.41 3.72 -7.62
N GLY A 183 6.50 2.73 -6.73
CA GLY A 183 6.62 1.34 -7.16
C GLY A 183 5.34 0.79 -7.81
N THR A 184 4.15 1.33 -7.49
CA THR A 184 2.92 1.00 -8.22
C THR A 184 3.01 1.44 -9.69
N SER A 185 3.61 2.61 -9.94
CA SER A 185 3.88 3.07 -11.31
C SER A 185 4.89 2.15 -12.01
N ALA A 186 5.94 1.72 -11.29
CA ALA A 186 6.91 0.78 -11.84
C ALA A 186 6.28 -0.56 -12.21
N GLN A 187 5.40 -1.12 -11.37
CA GLN A 187 4.68 -2.35 -11.67
C GLN A 187 3.76 -2.21 -12.89
N PHE A 188 2.97 -1.13 -12.95
CA PHE A 188 2.04 -0.94 -14.04
C PHE A 188 2.76 -0.66 -15.37
N THR A 189 3.84 0.12 -15.35
CA THR A 189 4.67 0.36 -16.55
C THR A 189 5.44 -0.89 -16.98
N ALA A 190 5.89 -1.74 -16.04
CA ALA A 190 6.46 -3.05 -16.37
C ALA A 190 5.45 -3.97 -17.06
N TYR A 191 4.21 -4.01 -16.54
CA TYR A 191 3.12 -4.73 -17.18
C TYR A 191 2.89 -4.21 -18.61
N MET A 192 2.71 -2.89 -18.78
CA MET A 192 2.47 -2.31 -20.11
C MET A 192 3.64 -2.50 -21.09
N ALA A 193 4.88 -2.41 -20.62
CA ALA A 193 6.07 -2.68 -21.44
C ALA A 193 6.13 -4.14 -21.91
N HIS A 194 5.56 -5.07 -21.14
CA HIS A 194 5.55 -6.49 -21.47
C HIS A 194 4.36 -6.88 -22.38
N VAL A 195 3.12 -6.56 -21.99
CA VAL A 195 1.91 -6.98 -22.74
C VAL A 195 1.47 -6.02 -23.83
N THR A 196 1.89 -4.74 -23.78
CA THR A 196 1.49 -3.71 -24.75
C THR A 196 2.68 -2.84 -25.20
N PRO A 197 3.83 -3.43 -25.60
CA PRO A 197 5.03 -2.67 -25.93
C PRO A 197 4.80 -1.65 -27.05
N ASP A 198 3.95 -1.97 -28.02
CA ASP A 198 3.64 -1.10 -29.17
C ASP A 198 2.82 0.15 -28.79
N ILE A 199 2.22 0.17 -27.59
CA ILE A 199 1.50 1.34 -27.05
C ILE A 199 2.40 2.08 -26.06
N TRP A 200 3.06 1.34 -25.16
CA TRP A 200 3.86 1.93 -24.09
C TRP A 200 5.17 2.55 -24.58
N ASN A 201 5.95 1.83 -25.39
CA ASN A 201 7.30 2.27 -25.76
C ASN A 201 7.30 3.59 -26.55
N PRO A 202 6.41 3.80 -27.55
CA PRO A 202 6.35 5.09 -28.25
C PRO A 202 5.95 6.24 -27.33
N PHE A 203 4.97 6.02 -26.46
CA PHE A 203 4.55 7.01 -25.47
C PHE A 203 5.69 7.40 -24.53
N CYS A 204 6.35 6.41 -23.94
CA CYS A 204 7.42 6.63 -22.98
C CYS A 204 8.62 7.32 -23.63
N ALA A 205 9.10 6.85 -24.79
CA ALA A 205 10.22 7.47 -25.49
C ALA A 205 9.95 8.95 -25.81
N ASN A 206 8.72 9.27 -26.22
CA ASN A 206 8.32 10.65 -26.46
C ASN A 206 8.20 11.49 -25.17
N ALA A 207 7.66 10.91 -24.11
CA ALA A 207 7.38 11.63 -22.86
C ALA A 207 8.61 11.80 -21.96
N THR A 208 9.60 10.91 -22.06
CA THR A 208 10.77 10.88 -21.17
C THR A 208 12.10 10.95 -21.88
N HIS A 209 12.16 10.98 -23.21
CA HIS A 209 13.43 10.94 -23.99
C HIS A 209 14.35 9.74 -23.68
N LEU A 210 13.81 8.69 -23.05
CA LEU A 210 14.56 7.46 -22.78
C LEU A 210 14.65 6.59 -24.04
N PRO A 211 15.69 5.75 -24.18
CA PRO A 211 15.79 4.82 -25.30
C PRO A 211 14.62 3.83 -25.31
N SER A 212 14.25 3.38 -26.51
CA SER A 212 13.28 2.30 -26.70
C SER A 212 14.01 0.94 -26.84
N PRO A 213 13.54 -0.14 -26.19
CA PRO A 213 12.36 -0.20 -25.32
C PRO A 213 12.59 0.55 -24.00
N CYS A 214 11.53 1.21 -23.52
CA CYS A 214 11.61 1.96 -22.29
C CYS A 214 11.69 1.02 -21.08
N PRO A 215 12.60 1.25 -20.12
CA PRO A 215 12.58 0.51 -18.86
C PRO A 215 11.32 0.86 -18.06
N PRO A 216 10.83 -0.04 -17.18
CA PRO A 216 9.81 0.30 -16.20
C PRO A 216 10.24 1.51 -15.36
N THR A 217 9.33 2.44 -15.11
CA THR A 217 9.65 3.69 -14.42
C THR A 217 8.78 3.90 -13.18
N SER A 218 9.41 4.36 -12.11
CA SER A 218 8.72 4.77 -10.89
C SER A 218 8.13 6.18 -10.99
N LEU A 219 8.69 7.03 -11.87
CA LEU A 219 8.18 8.36 -12.15
C LEU A 219 7.29 8.28 -13.40
N TYR A 220 5.98 8.20 -13.18
CA TYR A 220 5.03 8.09 -14.27
C TYR A 220 5.08 9.35 -15.16
N PRO A 221 5.19 9.23 -16.50
CA PRO A 221 5.20 10.39 -17.39
C PRO A 221 3.82 11.05 -17.43
N TYR A 222 3.77 12.38 -17.36
CA TYR A 222 2.51 13.11 -17.42
C TYR A 222 2.10 13.35 -18.87
N PHE A 223 0.79 13.38 -19.11
CA PHE A 223 0.25 13.51 -20.46
C PHE A 223 -1.14 14.14 -20.46
N GLY A 224 -1.50 14.78 -21.57
CA GLY A 224 -2.86 15.25 -21.86
C GLY A 224 -3.58 15.87 -20.65
N ASN A 225 -4.74 15.31 -20.32
CA ASN A 225 -5.57 15.72 -19.18
C ASN A 225 -5.33 14.90 -17.90
N SER A 226 -4.24 14.14 -17.81
CA SER A 226 -3.93 13.38 -16.60
C SER A 226 -3.82 14.29 -15.37
N ARG A 227 -4.12 13.74 -14.20
CA ARG A 227 -4.02 14.41 -12.91
C ARG A 227 -2.99 13.69 -12.07
N ALA A 228 -2.02 14.41 -11.54
CA ALA A 228 -0.98 13.83 -10.71
C ALA A 228 -1.34 14.04 -9.23
N GLN A 229 -1.31 12.97 -8.44
CA GLN A 229 -1.51 13.02 -6.99
C GLN A 229 -0.41 12.23 -6.27
N GLN A 230 -0.07 12.65 -5.06
CA GLN A 230 1.00 12.04 -4.29
C GLN A 230 0.49 10.82 -3.51
N GLY A 231 1.24 9.73 -3.56
CA GLY A 231 0.94 8.53 -2.79
C GLY A 231 -0.31 7.78 -3.26
N SER A 232 -0.53 6.59 -2.68
CA SER A 232 -1.71 5.76 -3.00
C SER A 232 -3.00 6.41 -2.48
N ASP A 233 -2.97 7.00 -1.28
CA ASP A 233 -4.12 7.73 -0.74
C ASP A 233 -4.49 8.94 -1.59
N GLY A 234 -3.53 9.72 -2.09
CA GLY A 234 -3.82 10.90 -2.89
C GLY A 234 -4.55 10.56 -4.18
N VAL A 235 -4.05 9.55 -4.92
CA VAL A 235 -4.72 9.11 -6.16
C VAL A 235 -6.08 8.46 -5.88
N ALA A 236 -6.20 7.64 -4.82
CA ALA A 236 -7.45 6.98 -4.46
C ALA A 236 -8.51 7.96 -3.95
N ASN A 237 -8.13 8.95 -3.13
CA ASN A 237 -9.01 10.00 -2.64
C ASN A 237 -9.50 10.90 -3.77
N TYR A 238 -8.63 11.20 -4.74
CA TYR A 238 -9.06 11.93 -5.93
C TYR A 238 -10.15 11.16 -6.66
N VAL A 239 -9.93 9.89 -6.98
CA VAL A 239 -10.96 9.08 -7.66
C VAL A 239 -12.23 8.94 -6.82
N ALA A 240 -12.11 8.82 -5.50
CA ALA A 240 -13.27 8.67 -4.62
C ALA A 240 -14.12 9.93 -4.42
N ALA A 241 -13.61 11.10 -4.83
CA ALA A 241 -14.30 12.35 -4.60
C ALA A 241 -15.60 12.46 -5.45
N PRO A 242 -16.74 12.87 -4.89
CA PRO A 242 -18.04 12.86 -5.58
C PRO A 242 -18.09 13.65 -6.91
N TYR A 243 -17.21 14.65 -7.07
CA TYR A 243 -17.14 15.51 -8.25
C TYR A 243 -16.18 15.01 -9.34
N ASN A 244 -15.50 13.86 -9.14
CA ASN A 244 -14.52 13.31 -10.07
C ASN A 244 -15.06 12.13 -10.90
N ASN A 245 -16.35 12.20 -11.28
CA ASN A 245 -16.94 11.26 -12.22
C ASN A 245 -16.17 11.27 -13.55
N GLY A 246 -15.84 10.08 -14.07
CA GLY A 246 -15.00 9.90 -15.25
C GLY A 246 -13.54 9.58 -14.91
N SER A 247 -13.15 9.57 -13.64
CA SER A 247 -11.76 9.34 -13.22
C SER A 247 -11.42 7.85 -13.05
N ILE A 248 -10.15 7.52 -13.30
CA ILE A 248 -9.57 6.19 -13.13
C ILE A 248 -8.11 6.30 -12.69
N THR A 249 -7.68 5.45 -11.77
CA THR A 249 -6.30 5.37 -11.27
C THR A 249 -5.80 3.94 -11.21
N TYR A 250 -4.52 3.75 -10.89
CA TYR A 250 -3.91 2.47 -10.52
C TYR A 250 -3.44 2.52 -9.05
N VAL A 251 -3.86 1.55 -8.25
CA VAL A 251 -3.55 1.46 -6.81
C VAL A 251 -3.42 0.00 -6.38
N GLU A 252 -2.77 -0.24 -5.25
CA GLU A 252 -2.95 -1.51 -4.54
C GLU A 252 -4.44 -1.70 -4.18
N TYR A 253 -4.96 -2.91 -4.33
CA TYR A 253 -6.39 -3.21 -4.21
C TYR A 253 -6.99 -2.82 -2.84
N GLY A 254 -6.24 -2.94 -1.76
CA GLY A 254 -6.61 -2.50 -0.42
C GLY A 254 -7.07 -1.04 -0.35
N TYR A 255 -6.50 -0.14 -1.16
CA TYR A 255 -6.93 1.27 -1.19
C TYR A 255 -8.33 1.46 -1.77
N ALA A 256 -8.71 0.65 -2.76
CA ALA A 256 -10.05 0.64 -3.31
C ALA A 256 -11.04 -0.01 -2.33
N LEU A 257 -10.63 -1.10 -1.68
CA LEU A 257 -11.41 -1.81 -0.66
C LEU A 257 -11.77 -0.90 0.52
N GLN A 258 -10.80 -0.18 1.09
CA GLN A 258 -11.01 0.75 2.20
C GLN A 258 -12.02 1.86 1.88
N ARG A 259 -12.14 2.23 0.60
CA ARG A 259 -13.06 3.28 0.12
C ARG A 259 -14.39 2.72 -0.38
N SER A 260 -14.55 1.39 -0.44
CA SER A 260 -15.71 0.74 -1.08
C SER A 260 -15.91 1.21 -2.53
N PHE A 261 -14.82 1.39 -3.28
CA PHE A 261 -14.86 1.74 -4.69
C PHE A 261 -14.58 0.53 -5.58
N PRO A 262 -15.26 0.43 -6.74
CA PRO A 262 -15.05 -0.67 -7.66
C PRO A 262 -13.69 -0.55 -8.35
N VAL A 263 -13.16 -1.70 -8.78
CA VAL A 263 -11.98 -1.79 -9.62
C VAL A 263 -12.30 -2.53 -10.91
N VAL A 264 -11.54 -2.27 -11.96
CA VAL A 264 -11.72 -2.89 -13.27
C VAL A 264 -11.48 -4.40 -13.19
N SER A 265 -12.33 -5.20 -13.84
CA SER A 265 -12.01 -6.59 -14.15
C SER A 265 -11.09 -6.61 -15.37
N VAL A 266 -9.88 -7.12 -15.24
CA VAL A 266 -8.85 -7.04 -16.29
C VAL A 266 -8.82 -8.32 -17.10
N LEU A 267 -8.82 -8.19 -18.43
CA LEU A 267 -8.68 -9.34 -19.34
C LEU A 267 -7.30 -10.00 -19.16
N ASN A 268 -7.29 -11.29 -18.81
CA ASN A 268 -6.06 -12.08 -18.73
C ASN A 268 -5.76 -12.83 -20.03
N GLN A 269 -4.60 -13.49 -20.08
CA GLN A 269 -4.11 -14.23 -21.24
C GLN A 269 -5.05 -15.36 -21.69
N ALA A 270 -5.79 -15.96 -20.76
CA ALA A 270 -6.76 -17.02 -21.04
C ALA A 270 -8.10 -16.50 -21.61
N GLY A 271 -8.26 -15.17 -21.76
CA GLY A 271 -9.45 -14.54 -22.32
C GLY A 271 -10.58 -14.32 -21.31
N TYR A 272 -10.27 -14.26 -20.01
CA TYR A 272 -11.25 -13.97 -18.94
C TYR A 272 -10.97 -12.64 -18.28
N TYR A 273 -12.03 -11.88 -17.96
CA TYR A 273 -11.95 -10.69 -17.14
C TYR A 273 -11.92 -11.09 -15.66
N VAL A 274 -10.83 -10.76 -14.97
CA VAL A 274 -10.55 -11.20 -13.60
C VAL A 274 -10.31 -10.00 -12.68
N GLN A 275 -10.79 -10.10 -11.44
CA GLN A 275 -10.59 -9.11 -10.38
C GLN A 275 -9.34 -9.45 -9.53
N PRO A 276 -8.70 -8.47 -8.86
CA PRO A 276 -7.48 -8.66 -8.06
C PRO A 276 -7.74 -9.36 -6.71
N THR A 277 -8.51 -10.44 -6.73
CA THR A 277 -8.74 -11.25 -5.51
C THR A 277 -7.45 -11.91 -5.04
N ALA A 278 -7.33 -12.17 -3.74
CA ALA A 278 -6.19 -12.86 -3.18
C ALA A 278 -5.88 -14.18 -3.91
N GLN A 279 -6.89 -15.00 -4.21
CA GLN A 279 -6.67 -16.26 -4.93
C GLN A 279 -6.14 -16.02 -6.35
N ALA A 280 -6.73 -15.08 -7.09
CA ALA A 280 -6.29 -14.76 -8.46
C ALA A 280 -4.84 -14.26 -8.51
N VAL A 281 -4.44 -13.45 -7.52
CA VAL A 281 -3.08 -12.96 -7.36
C VAL A 281 -2.12 -14.10 -7.01
N SER A 282 -2.48 -14.94 -6.03
CA SER A 282 -1.64 -16.08 -5.64
C SER A 282 -1.46 -17.09 -6.77
N ILE A 283 -2.50 -17.31 -7.58
CA ILE A 283 -2.43 -18.16 -8.79
C ILE A 283 -1.48 -17.55 -9.81
N ALA A 284 -1.63 -16.26 -10.12
CA ALA A 284 -0.75 -15.57 -11.06
C ALA A 284 0.73 -15.67 -10.63
N LEU A 285 1.01 -15.45 -9.33
CA LEU A 285 2.35 -15.47 -8.75
C LEU A 285 3.01 -16.86 -8.68
N THR A 286 2.30 -17.95 -9.00
CA THR A 286 2.94 -19.27 -9.21
C THR A 286 3.92 -19.26 -10.39
N ALA A 287 3.74 -18.32 -11.33
CA ALA A 287 4.63 -18.13 -12.47
C ALA A 287 5.77 -17.11 -12.21
N ALA A 288 5.85 -16.56 -10.98
CA ALA A 288 6.92 -15.63 -10.61
C ALA A 288 8.26 -16.37 -10.50
N ARG A 289 9.32 -15.74 -11.00
CA ARG A 289 10.70 -16.23 -10.88
C ARG A 289 11.54 -15.21 -10.11
N ILE A 290 12.66 -15.67 -9.56
CA ILE A 290 13.60 -14.84 -8.80
C ILE A 290 14.98 -14.96 -9.45
N ASN A 291 15.60 -13.81 -9.70
CA ASN A 291 16.98 -13.71 -10.20
C ASN A 291 18.00 -14.06 -9.10
N PRO A 292 19.26 -14.38 -9.46
CA PRO A 292 20.31 -14.63 -8.46
C PRO A 292 20.55 -13.47 -7.48
N ASP A 293 20.32 -12.24 -7.91
CA ASP A 293 20.38 -11.02 -7.08
C ASP A 293 19.13 -10.79 -6.21
N ARG A 294 18.21 -11.76 -6.18
CA ARG A 294 16.93 -11.77 -5.46
C ARG A 294 15.89 -10.76 -5.97
N THR A 295 16.10 -10.16 -7.13
CA THR A 295 15.07 -9.38 -7.81
C THR A 295 14.04 -10.28 -8.50
N GLN A 296 12.84 -9.76 -8.70
CA GLN A 296 11.68 -10.45 -9.25
C GLN A 296 11.68 -10.46 -10.78
N VAL A 297 11.14 -11.54 -11.35
CA VAL A 297 10.80 -11.65 -12.77
C VAL A 297 9.33 -12.05 -12.88
N LEU A 298 8.50 -11.15 -13.42
CA LEU A 298 7.04 -11.29 -13.46
C LEU A 298 6.47 -11.50 -14.86
N ASP A 299 7.28 -11.66 -15.90
CA ASP A 299 6.82 -11.87 -17.29
C ASP A 299 5.79 -13.01 -17.40
N GLY A 300 6.06 -14.14 -16.73
CA GLY A 300 5.15 -15.28 -16.68
C GLY A 300 3.89 -15.04 -15.83
N VAL A 301 3.93 -14.08 -14.92
CA VAL A 301 2.77 -13.66 -14.11
C VAL A 301 1.81 -12.85 -14.98
N TYR A 302 2.34 -11.94 -15.79
CA TYR A 302 1.54 -11.09 -16.69
C TYR A 302 0.83 -11.88 -17.78
N THR A 303 1.42 -13.01 -18.20
CA THR A 303 0.94 -13.87 -19.28
C THR A 303 0.49 -15.25 -18.78
N ASN A 304 0.19 -15.39 -17.49
CA ASN A 304 -0.20 -16.67 -16.90
C ASN A 304 -1.45 -17.23 -17.62
N PRO A 305 -1.39 -18.47 -18.16
CA PRO A 305 -2.47 -19.04 -18.95
C PRO A 305 -3.64 -19.59 -18.11
N ASP A 306 -3.54 -19.57 -16.78
CA ASP A 306 -4.65 -19.98 -15.91
C ASP A 306 -5.80 -18.96 -16.03
N PRO A 307 -7.03 -19.39 -16.35
CA PRO A 307 -8.18 -18.50 -16.48
C PRO A 307 -8.51 -17.71 -15.21
N ARG A 308 -8.04 -18.14 -14.04
CA ARG A 308 -8.23 -17.48 -12.76
C ARG A 308 -7.18 -16.43 -12.45
N ALA A 309 -6.06 -16.37 -13.19
CA ALA A 309 -4.95 -15.48 -12.88
C ALA A 309 -5.32 -14.01 -13.11
N TYR A 310 -5.01 -13.14 -12.14
CA TYR A 310 -5.08 -11.69 -12.31
C TYR A 310 -3.76 -11.19 -12.95
N PRO A 311 -3.81 -10.49 -14.11
CA PRO A 311 -2.62 -10.26 -14.92
C PRO A 311 -1.71 -9.14 -14.41
N VAL A 312 -2.18 -8.25 -13.51
CA VAL A 312 -1.36 -7.19 -12.91
C VAL A 312 -1.00 -7.52 -11.47
N SER A 313 -0.60 -8.78 -11.26
CA SER A 313 -0.19 -9.32 -9.95
C SER A 313 1.30 -9.11 -9.72
N SER A 314 1.67 -8.93 -8.46
CA SER A 314 3.05 -8.62 -8.08
C SER A 314 3.29 -8.93 -6.60
N TYR A 315 4.55 -8.87 -6.17
CA TYR A 315 4.91 -8.74 -4.76
C TYR A 315 5.87 -7.55 -4.58
N SER A 316 5.88 -7.02 -3.37
CA SER A 316 6.82 -5.95 -2.98
C SER A 316 8.10 -6.54 -2.38
N TYR A 317 9.19 -5.77 -2.44
CA TYR A 317 10.44 -6.05 -1.75
C TYR A 317 10.54 -5.26 -0.45
N MET A 318 11.11 -5.89 0.57
CA MET A 318 11.84 -5.20 1.62
C MET A 318 13.33 -5.25 1.27
N ILE A 319 14.00 -4.10 1.39
CA ILE A 319 15.45 -3.94 1.30
C ILE A 319 15.96 -3.96 2.72
N VAL A 320 16.63 -5.05 3.09
CA VAL A 320 17.12 -5.30 4.45
C VAL A 320 18.65 -5.22 4.48
N PRO A 321 19.23 -4.71 5.58
CA PRO A 321 20.68 -4.63 5.73
C PRO A 321 21.27 -6.02 5.96
N THR A 322 22.42 -6.28 5.32
CA THR A 322 23.22 -7.50 5.54
C THR A 322 24.55 -7.21 6.23
N GLY A 323 24.69 -5.99 6.75
CA GLY A 323 25.79 -5.52 7.57
C GLY A 323 25.30 -4.53 8.63
N THR A 324 26.21 -4.06 9.49
CA THR A 324 25.92 -3.20 10.65
C THR A 324 26.26 -1.73 10.39
N GLN A 325 26.32 -1.31 9.14
CA GLN A 325 26.58 0.08 8.77
C GLN A 325 25.44 0.96 9.30
N ALA A 326 25.82 2.11 9.87
CA ALA A 326 24.87 3.07 10.44
C ALA A 326 23.71 3.39 9.47
N PRO A 327 22.48 3.56 10.00
CA PRO A 327 22.10 3.59 11.41
C PRO A 327 21.79 2.20 12.02
N PHE A 328 22.20 1.11 11.38
CA PHE A 328 21.85 -0.25 11.78
C PHE A 328 22.78 -0.83 12.86
N SER A 329 22.31 -1.84 13.59
CA SER A 329 23.07 -2.59 14.60
C SER A 329 22.50 -4.01 14.75
N THR A 330 23.21 -4.90 15.44
CA THR A 330 22.70 -6.25 15.74
C THR A 330 21.44 -6.23 16.60
N ASP A 331 21.31 -5.26 17.52
CA ASP A 331 20.11 -5.12 18.36
C ASP A 331 18.89 -4.72 17.51
N LYS A 332 19.10 -3.84 16.52
CA LYS A 332 18.07 -3.54 15.52
C LYS A 332 17.79 -4.73 14.62
N GLY A 333 18.80 -5.56 14.36
CA GLY A 333 18.69 -6.86 13.71
C GLY A 333 17.71 -7.81 14.37
N ASP A 334 17.78 -7.96 15.69
CA ASP A 334 16.83 -8.79 16.45
C ASP A 334 15.39 -8.28 16.26
N VAL A 335 15.18 -6.98 16.46
CA VAL A 335 13.85 -6.36 16.34
C VAL A 335 13.31 -6.48 14.90
N LEU A 336 14.14 -6.17 13.90
CA LEU A 336 13.77 -6.27 12.49
C LEU A 336 13.48 -7.72 12.08
N GLY A 337 14.31 -8.67 12.49
CA GLY A 337 14.13 -10.09 12.21
C GLY A 337 12.85 -10.63 12.82
N ARG A 338 12.53 -10.30 14.09
CA ARG A 338 11.26 -10.69 14.72
C ARG A 338 10.04 -10.10 14.00
N PHE A 339 10.13 -8.85 13.53
CA PHE A 339 9.09 -8.25 12.69
C PHE A 339 8.94 -8.98 11.35
N ILE A 340 10.05 -9.35 10.72
CA ILE A 340 10.09 -10.13 9.48
C ILE A 340 9.45 -11.50 9.64
N LEU A 341 9.84 -12.26 10.66
CA LEU A 341 9.28 -13.58 10.93
C LEU A 341 7.78 -13.49 11.23
N TYR A 342 7.35 -12.43 11.93
CA TYR A 342 5.93 -12.17 12.14
C TYR A 342 5.20 -11.98 10.80
N PHE A 343 5.65 -11.05 9.95
CA PHE A 343 4.91 -10.74 8.73
C PHE A 343 4.98 -11.85 7.68
N LEU A 344 6.07 -12.64 7.60
CA LEU A 344 6.16 -13.77 6.66
C LEU A 344 5.26 -14.94 7.08
N CYS A 345 4.95 -15.02 8.38
CA CYS A 345 4.13 -16.07 8.97
C CYS A 345 2.75 -15.53 9.38
N ALA A 346 2.57 -15.26 10.69
CA ALA A 346 1.27 -14.94 11.26
C ALA A 346 0.62 -13.70 10.63
N GLY A 347 1.41 -12.71 10.20
CA GLY A 347 0.91 -11.49 9.54
C GLY A 347 0.17 -11.77 8.23
N GLN A 348 0.48 -12.86 7.52
CA GLN A 348 -0.17 -13.22 6.24
C GLN A 348 -1.64 -13.62 6.42
N GLN A 349 -2.06 -13.98 7.64
CA GLN A 349 -3.45 -14.36 7.92
C GLN A 349 -4.45 -13.21 7.68
N LYS A 350 -3.99 -11.96 7.80
CA LYS A 350 -4.81 -10.77 7.57
C LYS A 350 -4.77 -10.27 6.12
N ALA A 351 -3.93 -10.85 5.25
CA ALA A 351 -3.68 -10.31 3.90
C ALA A 351 -4.97 -10.09 3.12
N VAL A 352 -5.87 -11.09 3.08
CA VAL A 352 -7.15 -11.00 2.36
C VAL A 352 -8.02 -9.85 2.85
N GLN A 353 -8.11 -9.64 4.16
CA GLN A 353 -8.92 -8.57 4.75
C GLN A 353 -8.37 -7.19 4.43
N LEU A 354 -7.06 -7.09 4.20
CA LEU A 354 -6.35 -5.86 3.87
C LEU A 354 -6.33 -5.57 2.36
N GLY A 355 -6.88 -6.46 1.52
CA GLY A 355 -6.84 -6.35 0.05
C GLY A 355 -5.63 -7.03 -0.61
N TYR A 356 -4.78 -7.71 0.16
CA TYR A 356 -3.58 -8.40 -0.34
C TYR A 356 -3.82 -9.91 -0.52
N SER A 357 -2.81 -10.57 -1.10
CA SER A 357 -2.70 -12.01 -1.14
C SER A 357 -1.64 -12.51 -0.16
N PRO A 358 -1.88 -13.60 0.58
CA PRO A 358 -0.82 -14.30 1.26
C PRO A 358 0.30 -14.70 0.29
N LEU A 359 1.55 -14.59 0.72
CA LEU A 359 2.71 -15.04 -0.05
C LEU A 359 2.69 -16.56 -0.23
N PRO A 360 2.92 -17.11 -1.44
CA PRO A 360 3.15 -18.53 -1.66
C PRO A 360 4.39 -19.06 -0.92
N LYS A 361 4.41 -20.37 -0.63
CA LYS A 361 5.48 -21.04 0.14
C LYS A 361 6.89 -20.75 -0.38
N ASN A 362 7.11 -20.72 -1.70
CA ASN A 362 8.41 -20.40 -2.27
C ASN A 362 8.88 -18.98 -1.92
N LEU A 363 8.00 -17.98 -1.99
CA LEU A 363 8.33 -16.60 -1.61
C LEU A 363 8.61 -16.45 -0.11
N VAL A 364 7.90 -17.20 0.75
CA VAL A 364 8.20 -17.26 2.19
C VAL A 364 9.59 -17.84 2.44
N GLN A 365 9.94 -18.94 1.76
CA GLN A 365 11.27 -19.55 1.87
C GLN A 365 12.37 -18.56 1.46
N PHE A 366 12.19 -17.84 0.35
CA PHE A 366 13.13 -16.79 -0.06
C PHE A 366 13.24 -15.67 0.99
N GLY A 367 12.13 -15.33 1.64
CA GLY A 367 12.12 -14.40 2.77
C GLY A 367 12.96 -14.88 3.94
N PHE A 368 12.81 -16.15 4.35
CA PHE A 368 13.64 -16.77 5.40
C PHE A 368 15.12 -16.82 5.02
N ASP A 369 15.44 -17.04 3.75
CA ASP A 369 16.84 -17.09 3.29
C ASP A 369 17.48 -15.70 3.23
N ALA A 370 16.69 -14.63 3.11
CA ALA A 370 17.17 -13.25 3.21
C ALA A 370 17.28 -12.79 4.66
N GLU A 371 16.32 -13.18 5.50
CA GLU A 371 16.28 -12.89 6.93
C GLU A 371 17.56 -13.38 7.64
N ARG A 372 18.05 -14.59 7.31
CA ARG A 372 19.31 -15.13 7.85
C ARG A 372 20.56 -14.30 7.54
N LEU A 373 20.48 -13.39 6.57
CA LEU A 373 21.60 -12.50 6.22
C LEU A 373 21.64 -11.24 7.11
N ILE A 374 20.59 -10.97 7.89
CA ILE A 374 20.48 -9.78 8.72
C ILE A 374 21.28 -9.99 10.02
N PRO A 375 22.30 -9.15 10.29
CA PRO A 375 23.10 -9.30 11.51
C PRO A 375 22.24 -9.14 12.76
N GLY A 376 22.24 -10.13 13.66
CA GLY A 376 21.49 -10.11 14.93
C GLY A 376 20.05 -10.62 14.84
N ALA A 377 19.56 -10.95 13.65
CA ALA A 377 18.22 -11.49 13.49
C ALA A 377 18.09 -12.94 14.01
N PRO A 378 16.96 -13.32 14.64
CA PRO A 378 16.75 -14.68 15.13
C PRO A 378 16.57 -15.68 14.00
N ALA A 379 17.04 -16.92 14.16
CA ALA A 379 16.84 -17.93 13.13
C ALA A 379 15.34 -18.15 12.79
N PRO A 380 14.98 -18.27 11.50
CA PRO A 380 13.61 -18.51 11.11
C PRO A 380 13.17 -19.91 11.56
N PRO A 381 11.89 -20.10 11.90
CA PRO A 381 11.38 -21.42 12.24
C PRO A 381 11.41 -22.35 11.01
N PRO A 382 11.27 -23.67 11.20
CA PRO A 382 10.92 -24.58 10.11
C PRO A 382 9.71 -24.04 9.32
N ILE A 383 9.79 -24.08 7.99
CA ILE A 383 8.79 -23.43 7.12
C ILE A 383 7.37 -23.98 7.33
N ASP A 384 7.24 -25.25 7.70
CA ASP A 384 5.97 -25.91 8.03
C ASP A 384 5.33 -25.41 9.35
N GLN A 385 6.11 -24.76 10.22
CA GLN A 385 5.60 -24.11 11.43
C GLN A 385 5.24 -22.63 11.20
N CYS A 386 5.49 -22.11 10.00
CA CYS A 386 5.13 -20.75 9.64
C CYS A 386 3.62 -20.65 9.45
N ALA A 387 2.96 -19.85 10.31
CA ALA A 387 1.51 -19.65 10.33
C ALA A 387 0.98 -18.79 9.15
N ASN A 388 1.40 -19.13 7.92
CA ASN A 388 0.97 -18.54 6.66
C ASN A 388 -0.16 -19.42 6.05
N PRO A 389 -1.26 -18.80 5.58
CA PRO A 389 -2.37 -19.55 4.98
C PRO A 389 -2.02 -20.45 3.79
N THR A 390 -1.04 -20.07 2.95
CA THR A 390 -0.62 -20.87 1.77
C THR A 390 0.25 -22.07 2.15
N ILE A 391 0.83 -22.05 3.35
CA ILE A 391 1.66 -23.14 3.89
C ILE A 391 0.80 -24.10 4.71
N THR A 392 -0.05 -23.55 5.58
CA THR A 392 -0.95 -24.33 6.46
C THR A 392 -2.10 -25.00 5.71
N GLY A 393 -2.27 -24.70 4.42
CA GLY A 393 -3.35 -25.26 3.59
C GLY A 393 -4.72 -24.61 3.83
N SER A 394 -4.81 -23.58 4.69
CA SER A 394 -6.05 -22.82 4.89
C SER A 394 -6.40 -21.90 3.72
N PHE A 395 -5.44 -21.63 2.84
CA PHE A 395 -5.63 -20.89 1.59
C PHE A 395 -5.36 -21.78 0.39
N ILE A 396 -6.43 -22.34 -0.19
CA ILE A 396 -6.32 -23.33 -1.26
C ILE A 396 -6.44 -22.66 -2.63
N THR A 397 -5.30 -22.39 -3.28
CA THR A 397 -5.26 -21.84 -4.64
C THR A 397 -5.77 -22.83 -5.69
N GLY A 398 -5.53 -24.13 -5.50
CA GLY A 398 -5.96 -25.20 -6.42
C GLY A 398 -7.49 -25.30 -6.57
N ASN A 399 -8.23 -24.97 -5.51
CA ASN A 399 -9.70 -25.06 -5.46
C ASN A 399 -10.38 -23.72 -5.79
N ALA A 400 -9.62 -22.69 -6.19
CA ALA A 400 -10.24 -21.44 -6.62
C ALA A 400 -11.18 -21.71 -7.81
N PRO A 401 -12.45 -21.28 -7.74
CA PRO A 401 -13.42 -21.55 -8.79
C PRO A 401 -12.96 -20.91 -10.10
N LEU A 402 -13.21 -21.60 -11.22
CA LEU A 402 -13.03 -20.99 -12.54
C LEU A 402 -13.92 -19.75 -12.65
N PRO A 403 -13.47 -18.69 -13.37
CA PRO A 403 -14.33 -17.55 -13.62
C PRO A 403 -15.60 -18.01 -14.35
N PRO A 404 -16.75 -17.38 -14.09
CA PRO A 404 -17.99 -17.74 -14.77
C PRO A 404 -17.86 -17.51 -16.29
N ALA A 405 -18.65 -18.22 -17.10
CA ALA A 405 -18.64 -18.04 -18.55
C ALA A 405 -18.95 -16.59 -18.99
N SER A 406 -19.68 -15.83 -18.16
CA SER A 406 -19.96 -14.39 -18.35
C SER A 406 -18.73 -13.48 -18.24
N ALA A 407 -17.64 -13.98 -17.67
CA ALA A 407 -16.35 -13.31 -17.58
C ALA A 407 -15.47 -13.56 -18.81
N LYS A 408 -15.83 -14.51 -19.69
CA LYS A 408 -15.08 -14.76 -20.93
C LYS A 408 -15.31 -13.61 -21.92
N LYS A 409 -14.24 -13.16 -22.60
CA LYS A 409 -14.33 -12.15 -23.66
C LYS A 409 -15.33 -12.59 -24.74
N GLY A 410 -16.18 -11.66 -25.17
CA GLY A 410 -17.21 -11.92 -26.18
C GLY A 410 -18.50 -12.58 -25.66
N ALA A 411 -18.61 -12.89 -24.36
CA ALA A 411 -19.89 -13.33 -23.79
C ALA A 411 -20.95 -12.20 -23.95
N THR A 412 -22.03 -12.47 -24.67
CA THR A 412 -23.06 -11.47 -25.03
C THR A 412 -23.83 -10.97 -23.80
N ALA A 413 -24.32 -9.72 -23.80
CA ALA A 413 -25.15 -9.18 -22.72
C ALA A 413 -26.39 -10.06 -22.41
N ALA A 414 -26.99 -10.67 -23.44
CA ALA A 414 -28.10 -11.62 -23.30
C ALA A 414 -27.68 -12.96 -22.66
N ALA A 415 -26.54 -13.54 -23.07
CA ALA A 415 -26.01 -14.74 -22.42
C ALA A 415 -25.61 -14.46 -20.96
N ARG A 416 -25.08 -13.26 -20.68
CA ARG A 416 -24.70 -12.80 -19.33
C ARG A 416 -25.92 -12.61 -18.43
N ALA A 417 -27.00 -11.99 -18.92
CA ALA A 417 -28.24 -11.82 -18.18
C ALA A 417 -28.96 -13.17 -17.93
N ALA A 418 -28.97 -14.07 -18.93
CA ALA A 418 -29.52 -15.41 -18.79
C ALA A 418 -28.75 -16.26 -17.77
N LEU A 419 -27.41 -16.18 -17.76
CA LEU A 419 -26.55 -16.89 -16.81
C LEU A 419 -26.66 -16.31 -15.39
N ALA A 420 -26.73 -14.98 -15.24
CA ALA A 420 -26.94 -14.33 -13.94
C ALA A 420 -28.33 -14.66 -13.35
N ALA A 421 -29.37 -14.68 -14.19
CA ALA A 421 -30.72 -15.10 -13.79
C ALA A 421 -30.77 -16.60 -13.42
N ALA A 422 -30.01 -17.45 -14.11
CA ALA A 422 -29.89 -18.87 -13.78
C ALA A 422 -29.16 -19.10 -12.45
N ALA A 423 -28.08 -18.35 -12.17
CA ALA A 423 -27.36 -18.39 -10.89
C ALA A 423 -28.23 -17.90 -9.71
N ALA A 424 -29.03 -16.84 -9.92
CA ALA A 424 -30.00 -16.37 -8.93
C ALA A 424 -31.09 -17.42 -8.63
N LYS A 425 -31.58 -18.13 -9.65
CA LYS A 425 -32.53 -19.25 -9.49
C LYS A 425 -31.92 -20.45 -8.77
N ALA A 426 -30.65 -20.77 -9.04
CA ALA A 426 -29.93 -21.83 -8.33
C ALA A 426 -29.72 -21.50 -6.84
N GLY A 427 -29.49 -20.22 -6.50
CA GLY A 427 -29.43 -19.74 -5.12
C GLY A 427 -30.77 -19.78 -4.37
N SER A 428 -31.89 -19.61 -5.08
CA SER A 428 -33.24 -19.74 -4.49
C SER A 428 -33.70 -21.20 -4.29
N GLY A 429 -32.97 -22.18 -4.82
CA GLY A 429 -33.29 -23.61 -4.68
C GLY A 429 -32.83 -24.26 -3.37
N ALA A 430 -32.13 -23.52 -2.50
CA ALA A 430 -31.60 -24.02 -1.22
C ALA A 430 -32.46 -23.66 0.01
N GLN A 431 -33.63 -23.06 -0.18
CA GLN A 431 -34.64 -22.84 0.89
C GLN A 431 -35.94 -23.55 0.52
N GLY A 432 -35.92 -24.89 0.59
CA GLY A 432 -37.06 -25.69 0.16
C GLY A 432 -36.90 -27.18 0.40
N ALA A 433 -36.36 -27.58 1.55
CA ALA A 433 -36.42 -28.97 2.01
C ALA A 433 -36.39 -29.02 3.54
N GLY A 434 -37.58 -29.03 4.15
CA GLY A 434 -37.72 -29.11 5.61
C GLY A 434 -39.09 -28.74 6.13
N ALA A 435 -40.17 -29.16 5.47
CA ALA A 435 -41.51 -29.11 6.05
C ALA A 435 -42.23 -30.43 5.72
N ALA A 436 -42.09 -31.39 6.63
CA ALA A 436 -42.96 -32.55 6.70
C ALA A 436 -43.67 -32.52 8.05
N ALA A 437 -45.00 -32.62 7.97
CA ALA A 437 -45.97 -32.42 9.02
C ALA A 437 -45.81 -33.36 10.22
N ALA A 438 -46.03 -32.82 11.42
CA ALA A 438 -46.53 -33.57 12.56
C ALA A 438 -47.81 -32.89 13.04
N THR A 439 -48.82 -33.74 13.20
CA THR A 439 -50.23 -33.48 13.50
C THR A 439 -50.49 -32.84 14.85
N ASP A 440 -51.56 -32.05 14.84
CA ASP A 440 -52.35 -31.54 15.96
C ASP A 440 -52.66 -32.62 17.03
N GLN A 441 -52.25 -32.38 18.27
CA GLN A 441 -52.90 -32.92 19.45
C GLN A 441 -52.93 -31.87 20.57
N THR A 442 -54.09 -31.79 21.18
CA THR A 442 -54.59 -30.86 22.17
C THR A 442 -54.08 -31.15 23.59
N VAL A 443 -53.77 -30.06 24.30
CA VAL A 443 -53.99 -29.77 25.74
C VAL A 443 -53.80 -30.91 26.76
N ASP A 444 -52.80 -30.78 27.64
CA ASP A 444 -53.03 -30.81 29.10
C ASP A 444 -51.97 -30.01 29.88
N SER A 445 -52.47 -29.29 30.86
CA SER A 445 -51.82 -28.54 31.92
C SER A 445 -51.18 -29.43 32.98
N SER A 446 -49.98 -29.10 33.47
CA SER A 446 -49.69 -28.97 34.91
C SER A 446 -48.19 -28.78 35.23
N THR A 447 -47.96 -27.84 36.16
CA THR A 447 -46.85 -27.72 37.12
C THR A 447 -45.42 -27.38 36.65
N ASP A 448 -45.10 -26.10 36.80
CA ASP A 448 -43.78 -25.53 37.22
C ASP A 448 -43.42 -26.06 38.65
N PRO A 449 -42.17 -25.97 39.21
CA PRO A 449 -41.08 -25.10 38.79
C PRO A 449 -39.63 -25.65 38.85
N THR A 450 -38.73 -24.97 38.11
CA THR A 450 -37.49 -24.32 38.59
C THR A 450 -36.45 -24.18 37.47
N GLY A 451 -35.95 -22.95 37.23
CA GLY A 451 -34.66 -22.77 36.54
C GLY A 451 -34.53 -21.64 35.52
N VAL A 452 -34.85 -20.40 35.90
CA VAL A 452 -34.23 -19.12 35.48
C VAL A 452 -33.65 -19.02 34.05
N ALA A 453 -34.41 -18.38 33.15
CA ALA A 453 -33.88 -17.73 31.95
C ALA A 453 -33.99 -16.20 32.11
N GLY A 454 -32.85 -15.50 32.10
CA GLY A 454 -32.75 -14.05 32.14
C GLY A 454 -32.91 -13.44 30.76
N SER A 455 -33.90 -12.56 30.63
CA SER A 455 -34.32 -11.84 29.44
C SER A 455 -33.28 -10.86 28.90
N ALA A 456 -33.22 -10.75 27.57
CA ALA A 456 -32.57 -9.66 26.87
C ALA A 456 -33.45 -8.41 26.91
N THR A 457 -32.93 -7.32 27.46
CA THR A 457 -33.46 -5.97 27.28
C THR A 457 -32.38 -5.07 26.71
N ALA A 458 -32.73 -4.40 25.61
CA ALA A 458 -31.95 -3.33 25.00
C ALA A 458 -31.72 -2.17 25.97
N LEU A 459 -30.50 -1.65 26.02
CA LEU A 459 -30.18 -0.37 26.66
C LEU A 459 -29.24 0.45 25.79
N ALA A 460 -29.59 1.73 25.69
CA ALA A 460 -29.01 2.76 24.87
C ALA A 460 -27.55 3.09 25.23
N ALA A 461 -26.80 3.52 24.22
CA ALA A 461 -25.42 3.97 24.34
C ALA A 461 -25.31 5.25 25.20
N VAL A 462 -24.45 5.19 26.22
CA VAL A 462 -23.90 6.36 26.92
C VAL A 462 -22.43 6.49 26.52
N PRO A 463 -21.93 7.69 26.15
CA PRO A 463 -20.56 7.85 25.71
C PRO A 463 -19.61 7.77 26.92
N ALA A 464 -18.70 6.79 26.91
CA ALA A 464 -17.63 6.72 27.89
C ALA A 464 -16.47 7.62 27.44
N THR A 465 -16.21 8.69 28.19
CA THR A 465 -15.01 9.53 28.05
C THR A 465 -13.83 8.81 28.72
N ILE A 466 -12.84 8.37 27.94
CA ILE A 466 -11.58 7.83 28.48
C ILE A 466 -10.63 9.01 28.74
N ALA A 467 -10.25 9.20 30.01
CA ALA A 467 -9.26 10.18 30.42
C ALA A 467 -7.85 9.73 30.01
N ASN A 468 -7.24 10.46 29.08
CA ASN A 468 -5.89 10.21 28.57
C ASN A 468 -4.85 10.92 29.46
N GLY A 469 -4.38 10.22 30.50
CA GLY A 469 -3.50 10.79 31.54
C GLY A 469 -1.98 10.60 31.33
N ARG A 470 -1.51 10.13 30.16
CA ARG A 470 -0.06 9.84 29.95
C ARG A 470 0.62 10.57 28.79
N ASP A 471 -0.10 11.28 27.94
CA ASP A 471 0.50 11.95 26.77
C ASP A 471 0.79 13.45 26.95
N GLN A 472 0.20 14.11 27.96
CA GLN A 472 0.33 15.57 28.13
C GLN A 472 1.77 16.04 28.40
N VAL A 473 2.59 15.20 29.04
CA VAL A 473 3.99 15.54 29.39
C VAL A 473 4.91 15.42 28.16
N ALA A 474 4.69 14.41 27.32
CA ALA A 474 5.48 14.23 26.10
C ALA A 474 5.13 15.30 25.05
N THR A 475 3.84 15.57 24.83
CA THR A 475 3.40 16.63 23.90
C THR A 475 3.88 18.01 24.36
N GLY A 476 3.86 18.30 25.67
CA GLY A 476 4.39 19.54 26.23
C GLY A 476 5.89 19.74 25.97
N LEU A 477 6.68 18.67 26.06
CA LEU A 477 8.12 18.72 25.78
C LEU A 477 8.41 18.95 24.28
N TYR A 478 7.67 18.31 23.37
CA TYR A 478 7.86 18.50 21.93
C TYR A 478 7.41 19.89 21.47
N VAL A 479 6.35 20.45 22.06
CA VAL A 479 5.91 21.82 21.79
C VAL A 479 6.92 22.84 22.34
N ALA A 480 7.48 22.61 23.53
CA ALA A 480 8.51 23.47 24.10
C ALA A 480 9.82 23.43 23.29
N ALA A 481 10.24 22.24 22.83
CA ALA A 481 11.39 22.07 21.96
C ALA A 481 11.18 22.72 20.59
N GLY A 482 9.98 22.58 20.00
CA GLY A 482 9.61 23.24 18.76
C GLY A 482 9.62 24.77 18.87
N LEU A 483 9.09 25.31 19.97
CA LEU A 483 9.12 26.76 20.24
C LEU A 483 10.55 27.28 20.47
N ALA A 484 11.41 26.52 21.16
CA ALA A 484 12.81 26.90 21.35
C ALA A 484 13.58 26.95 20.02
N VAL A 485 13.34 25.99 19.12
CA VAL A 485 13.93 25.98 17.77
C VAL A 485 13.43 27.16 16.93
N LEU A 486 12.14 27.51 17.02
CA LEU A 486 11.58 28.68 16.34
C LEU A 486 12.18 29.99 16.85
N VAL A 487 12.41 30.12 18.16
CA VAL A 487 13.07 31.31 18.74
C VAL A 487 14.53 31.41 18.30
N VAL A 488 15.24 30.30 18.16
CA VAL A 488 16.63 30.32 17.67
C VAL A 488 16.71 30.65 16.17
N ILE A 489 15.79 30.15 15.36
CA ILE A 489 15.80 30.36 13.90
C ILE A 489 15.27 31.76 13.53
N PHE A 490 14.18 32.20 14.16
CA PHE A 490 13.48 33.44 13.80
C PHE A 490 13.76 34.61 14.74
N GLY A 491 14.36 34.36 15.92
CA GLY A 491 14.74 35.40 16.88
C GLY A 491 15.78 36.40 16.33
N PRO A 492 16.91 35.95 15.76
CA PRO A 492 17.93 36.87 15.25
C PRO A 492 17.45 37.75 14.07
N PRO A 493 16.70 37.23 13.07
CA PRO A 493 16.10 38.06 12.02
C PRO A 493 15.06 39.05 12.54
N ALA A 494 14.20 38.64 13.48
CA ALA A 494 13.16 39.50 14.05
C ALA A 494 13.76 40.63 14.91
N LEU A 495 14.76 40.32 15.73
CA LEU A 495 15.50 41.32 16.50
C LEU A 495 16.26 42.29 15.59
N GLY A 496 16.86 41.78 14.50
CA GLY A 496 17.53 42.59 13.49
C GLY A 496 16.60 43.48 12.66
N ALA A 497 15.30 43.14 12.55
CA ALA A 497 14.28 43.97 11.92
C ALA A 497 13.72 45.02 12.89
N TYR A 498 13.56 44.66 14.17
CA TYR A 498 13.14 45.57 15.23
C TYR A 498 14.15 46.70 15.45
N LEU A 499 15.43 46.36 15.60
CA LEU A 499 16.50 47.35 15.79
C LEU A 499 16.69 48.27 14.58
N ARG A 500 16.41 47.79 13.36
CA ARG A 500 16.44 48.63 12.15
C ARG A 500 15.25 49.59 12.06
N ARG A 501 14.13 49.26 12.69
CA ARG A 501 12.94 50.12 12.70
C ARG A 501 13.08 51.29 13.66
N GLU A 502 13.71 51.09 14.82
CA GLU A 502 13.98 52.18 15.77
C GLU A 502 15.04 53.17 15.24
N GLN A 503 16.01 52.72 14.44
CA GLN A 503 17.00 53.62 13.82
C GLN A 503 16.45 54.52 12.70
N HIS A 504 15.19 54.33 12.30
CA HIS A 504 14.51 55.18 11.31
C HIS A 504 13.48 56.14 11.93
N GLU A 505 13.26 56.07 13.26
CA GLU A 505 12.33 56.92 13.99
C GLU A 505 13.03 57.93 14.93
N GLU A 506 14.37 57.99 14.91
CA GLU A 506 15.21 59.12 15.37
C GLU A 506 15.80 59.88 14.17
#